data_AF-A0A8C3J6L5-F1
#
_entry.id   AF-A0A8C3J6L5-F1
#
_cell.length_a   1.000
_cell.length_b   1.000
_cell.length_c   1.000
_cell.angle_alpha   90.00
_cell.angle_beta   90.00
_cell.angle_gamma   90.00
#
_symmetry.space_group_name_H-M   'P 1'
#
loop_
_entity.id
_entity.type
_entity.pdbx_description
1 polymer ?
#
loop_
_entity_poly.entity_id
_entity_poly.type
_entity_poly.pdbx_seq_one_letter_code
_entity_poly.pdbx_strand_id
1 'polypeptide(L)'
;MYLKRPAGGLAFCLFYLASCFTNKYVLSVLKFTYPTLFQGWQTLVGGLLLHVSWKLGWVEINLCSRSEILSWLPASVLFVGIIYAGSRALSRLPIPVFLTVHNAAEVITCGFQKFVQKEVIHLLIDTFKVPPVI
;
A
#
# COMPACT_ATOMS: atom_id res chain seq x y z
N MET A 1 9.24 15.68 21.31
CA MET A 1 9.18 14.48 20.44
C MET A 1 7.76 13.92 20.21
N TYR A 2 6.77 14.23 21.07
CA TYR A 2 5.39 13.74 20.93
C TYR A 2 4.57 14.37 19.80
N LEU A 3 4.91 15.59 19.37
CA LEU A 3 4.15 16.33 18.34
C LEU A 3 4.47 15.93 16.89
N LYS A 4 5.59 15.24 16.65
CA LYS A 4 6.00 14.77 15.30
C LYS A 4 5.10 13.62 14.79
N ARG A 5 4.58 12.79 15.70
CA ARG A 5 3.65 11.68 15.41
C ARG A 5 2.27 12.13 14.91
N PRO A 6 1.56 13.08 15.55
CA PRO A 6 0.26 13.55 15.06
C PRO A 6 0.38 14.37 13.78
N ALA A 7 1.45 15.16 13.59
CA ALA A 7 1.65 15.94 12.37
C ALA A 7 1.80 15.05 11.13
N GLY A 8 2.57 13.96 11.24
CA GLY A 8 2.71 12.98 10.15
C GLY A 8 1.40 12.27 9.82
N GLY A 9 0.63 11.87 10.84
CA GLY A 9 -0.69 11.27 10.64
C GLY A 9 -1.69 12.23 9.98
N LEU A 10 -1.71 13.50 10.41
CA LEU A 10 -2.57 14.51 9.81
C LEU A 10 -2.18 14.77 8.35
N ALA A 11 -0.89 14.92 8.06
CA ALA A 11 -0.40 15.08 6.69
C ALA A 11 -0.81 13.90 5.82
N PHE A 12 -0.63 12.66 6.32
CA PHE A 12 -1.08 11.46 5.62
C PHE A 12 -2.58 11.50 5.32
N CYS A 13 -3.43 11.79 6.31
CA CYS A 13 -4.87 11.88 6.12
C CYS A 13 -5.27 12.94 5.09
N LEU A 14 -4.64 14.13 5.13
CA LEU A 14 -4.89 15.21 4.19
C LEU A 14 -4.50 14.82 2.76
N PHE A 15 -3.30 14.28 2.56
CA PHE A 15 -2.85 13.83 1.24
C PHE A 15 -3.68 12.65 0.72
N TYR A 16 -4.08 11.73 1.59
CA TYR A 16 -4.93 10.61 1.22
C TYR A 16 -6.31 11.09 0.77
N LEU A 17 -6.97 11.97 1.53
CA LEU A 17 -8.26 12.56 1.15
C LEU A 17 -8.15 13.34 -0.16
N ALA A 18 -7.13 14.21 -0.29
CA ALA A 18 -6.88 14.95 -1.52
C ALA A 18 -6.72 14.00 -2.72
N SER A 19 -5.95 12.93 -2.56
CA SER A 19 -5.78 11.89 -3.59
C SER A 19 -7.11 11.23 -3.95
N CYS A 20 -7.96 10.89 -2.98
CA CYS A 20 -9.30 10.34 -3.25
C CYS A 20 -10.17 11.30 -4.07
N PHE A 21 -10.20 12.59 -3.72
CA PHE A 21 -10.97 13.60 -4.47
C PHE A 21 -10.42 13.79 -5.88
N THR A 22 -9.11 13.96 -6.04
CA THR A 22 -8.46 14.11 -7.34
C THR A 22 -8.71 12.90 -8.23
N ASN A 23 -8.51 11.69 -7.71
CA ASN A 23 -8.73 10.46 -8.46
C ASN A 23 -10.20 10.31 -8.87
N LYS A 24 -11.15 10.64 -7.98
CA LYS A 24 -12.57 10.61 -8.33
C LYS A 24 -12.90 11.62 -9.41
N TYR A 25 -12.35 12.84 -9.34
CA TYR A 25 -12.56 13.86 -10.36
C TYR A 25 -12.06 13.40 -11.73
N VAL A 26 -10.83 12.88 -11.80
CA VAL A 26 -10.23 12.38 -13.05
C VAL A 26 -11.03 11.21 -13.63
N LEU A 27 -11.45 10.25 -12.79
CA LEU A 27 -12.12 9.05 -13.24
C LEU A 27 -13.60 9.26 -13.57
N SER A 28 -14.30 10.14 -12.84
CA SER A 28 -15.75 10.33 -12.95
C SER A 28 -16.13 11.53 -13.80
N VAL A 29 -15.47 12.69 -13.59
CA VAL A 29 -15.80 13.94 -14.29
C VAL A 29 -15.10 14.01 -15.63
N LEU A 30 -13.79 13.73 -15.68
CA LEU A 30 -13.03 13.67 -16.93
C LEU A 30 -13.33 12.41 -17.76
N LYS A 31 -14.06 11.44 -17.20
CA LYS A 31 -14.40 10.14 -17.84
C LYS A 31 -13.17 9.43 -18.39
N PHE A 32 -12.05 9.46 -17.65
CA PHE A 32 -10.84 8.79 -18.07
C PHE A 32 -11.01 7.27 -18.02
N THR A 33 -11.20 6.63 -19.18
CA THR A 33 -11.58 5.21 -19.30
C THR A 33 -10.43 4.23 -18.98
N TYR A 34 -9.20 4.71 -18.83
CA TYR A 34 -7.99 3.90 -18.68
C TYR A 34 -7.31 4.06 -17.31
N PRO A 35 -7.85 3.46 -16.23
CA PRO A 35 -7.30 3.60 -14.87
C PRO A 35 -5.85 3.10 -14.75
N THR A 36 -5.45 2.11 -15.56
CA THR A 36 -4.08 1.57 -15.57
C THR A 36 -3.07 2.56 -16.15
N LEU A 37 -3.44 3.32 -17.18
CA LEU A 37 -2.58 4.38 -17.73
C LEU A 37 -2.41 5.51 -16.72
N PHE A 38 -3.49 5.89 -16.04
CA PHE A 38 -3.43 6.91 -15.00
C PHE A 38 -2.57 6.47 -13.81
N GLN A 39 -2.72 5.22 -13.37
CA GLN A 39 -1.86 4.63 -12.35
C GLN A 39 -0.39 4.56 -12.80
N GLY A 40 -0.13 4.16 -14.04
CA GLY A 40 1.22 4.14 -14.61
C GLY A 40 1.87 5.53 -14.61
N TRP A 41 1.10 6.57 -14.96
CA TRP A 41 1.56 7.95 -14.89
C TRP A 41 1.88 8.40 -13.46
N GLN A 42 1.02 8.09 -12.48
CA GLN A 42 1.29 8.41 -11.07
C GLN A 42 2.57 7.73 -10.56
N THR A 43 2.76 6.45 -10.91
CA THR A 43 3.97 5.70 -10.54
C THR A 43 5.21 6.28 -11.22
N LEU A 44 5.12 6.70 -12.48
CA LEU A 44 6.23 7.35 -13.19
C LEU A 44 6.64 8.65 -12.51
N VAL A 45 5.67 9.53 -12.21
CA VAL A 45 5.93 10.79 -11.50
C VAL A 45 6.51 10.53 -10.11
N GLY A 46 5.95 9.58 -9.36
CA GLY A 46 6.49 9.17 -8.06
C GLY A 46 7.92 8.65 -8.15
N GLY A 47 8.22 7.81 -9.16
CA GLY A 47 9.55 7.28 -9.42
C GLY A 47 10.55 8.37 -9.81
N LEU A 48 10.15 9.34 -10.64
CA LEU A 48 10.99 10.49 -11.00
C LEU A 48 11.28 11.36 -9.78
N LEU A 49 10.27 11.67 -8.96
CA LEU A 49 10.45 12.43 -7.72
C LEU A 49 11.38 11.70 -6.74
N LEU A 50 11.24 10.38 -6.60
CA LEU A 50 12.12 9.57 -5.77
C LEU A 50 13.55 9.58 -6.30
N HIS A 51 13.73 9.46 -7.62
CA HIS A 51 15.03 9.50 -8.27
C HIS A 51 15.73 10.85 -8.07
N VAL A 52 15.00 11.96 -8.25
CA VAL A 52 15.51 13.31 -7.98
C VAL A 52 15.86 13.47 -6.50
N SER A 53 14.99 13.02 -5.59
CA SER A 53 15.24 13.09 -4.14
C SER A 53 16.48 12.30 -3.72
N TRP A 54 16.72 11.15 -4.36
CA TRP A 54 17.93 10.36 -4.15
C TRP A 54 19.17 11.10 -4.66
N LYS A 55 19.11 11.71 -5.86
CA LYS A 55 20.22 12.51 -6.41
C LYS A 55 20.52 13.75 -5.57
N LEU A 56 19.52 14.32 -4.89
CA LEU A 56 19.68 15.44 -3.96
C LEU A 56 20.13 15.02 -2.55
N GLY A 57 20.26 13.72 -2.28
CA GLY A 57 20.64 13.20 -0.95
C GLY A 57 19.53 13.32 0.09
N TRP A 58 18.28 13.56 -0.30
CA TRP A 58 17.13 13.64 0.62
C TRP A 58 16.62 12.26 1.04
N VAL A 59 16.89 11.22 0.24
CA VAL A 59 16.47 9.83 0.48
C VAL A 59 17.62 8.89 0.14
N GLU A 60 17.94 7.97 1.04
CA GLU A 60 18.87 6.87 0.78
C GLU A 60 18.10 5.70 0.15
N ILE A 61 18.52 5.26 -1.04
CA ILE A 61 17.97 4.07 -1.70
C ILE A 61 18.93 2.92 -1.52
N ASN A 62 18.47 1.84 -0.87
CA ASN A 62 19.24 0.61 -0.72
C ASN A 62 19.31 -0.15 -2.06
N LEU A 63 20.46 -0.71 -2.39
CA LEU A 63 20.58 -1.62 -3.53
C LEU A 63 19.92 -2.95 -3.17
N CYS A 64 18.85 -3.32 -3.88
CA CYS A 64 18.27 -4.65 -3.80
C CYS A 64 19.00 -5.62 -4.75
N SER A 65 19.21 -6.84 -4.29
CA SER A 65 19.64 -7.96 -5.13
C SER A 65 18.55 -8.34 -6.13
N ARG A 66 18.93 -8.96 -7.26
CA ARG A 66 17.96 -9.46 -8.25
C ARG A 66 16.98 -10.47 -7.64
N SER A 67 17.44 -11.28 -6.68
CA SER A 67 16.59 -12.24 -5.97
C SER A 67 15.53 -11.56 -5.11
N GLU A 68 15.88 -10.47 -4.43
CA GLU A 68 14.90 -9.69 -3.66
C GLU A 68 13.88 -9.06 -4.60
N ILE A 69 14.30 -8.46 -5.71
CA ILE A 69 13.37 -7.88 -6.69
C ILE A 69 12.37 -8.93 -7.20
N LEU A 70 12.83 -10.14 -7.48
CA LEU A 70 11.97 -11.25 -7.90
C LEU A 70 11.01 -11.71 -6.80
N SER A 71 11.44 -11.72 -5.53
CA SER A 71 10.55 -12.06 -4.41
C SER A 71 9.46 -11.02 -4.17
N TRP A 72 9.66 -9.78 -4.61
CA TRP A 72 8.64 -8.71 -4.59
C TRP A 72 7.61 -8.81 -5.72
N LEU A 73 7.83 -9.62 -6.77
CA LEU A 73 6.91 -9.71 -7.91
C LEU A 73 5.48 -10.12 -7.52
N PRO A 74 5.24 -11.18 -6.71
CA PRO A 74 3.90 -11.55 -6.32
C PRO A 74 3.16 -10.43 -5.57
N ALA A 75 3.86 -9.75 -4.65
CA ALA A 75 3.33 -8.61 -3.93
C ALA A 75 3.01 -7.44 -4.87
N SER A 76 3.88 -7.18 -5.86
CA SER A 76 3.70 -6.13 -6.86
C SER A 76 2.47 -6.38 -7.74
N VAL A 77 2.24 -7.62 -8.17
CA VAL A 77 1.05 -8.00 -8.95
C VAL A 77 -0.23 -7.81 -8.15
N LEU A 78 -0.25 -8.26 -6.89
CA LEU A 78 -1.39 -8.04 -5.99
C LEU A 78 -1.66 -6.56 -5.75
N PHE A 79 -0.60 -5.77 -5.56
CA PHE A 79 -0.70 -4.32 -5.37
C PHE A 79 -1.33 -3.62 -6.57
N VAL A 80 -0.94 -3.99 -7.80
CA VAL A 80 -1.57 -3.48 -9.02
C VAL A 80 -3.06 -3.85 -9.07
N GLY A 81 -3.41 -5.08 -8.69
CA GLY A 81 -4.80 -5.52 -8.59
C GLY A 81 -5.63 -4.70 -7.61
N ILE A 82 -5.08 -4.41 -6.42
CA ILE A 82 -5.71 -3.58 -5.39
C ILE A 82 -5.97 -2.17 -5.91
N ILE A 83 -4.99 -1.52 -6.55
CA ILE A 83 -5.17 -0.15 -7.06
C ILE A 83 -6.16 -0.11 -8.23
N TYR A 84 -6.16 -1.11 -9.11
CA TYR A 84 -7.13 -1.20 -10.20
C TYR A 84 -8.56 -1.35 -9.65
N ALA A 85 -8.76 -2.29 -8.72
CA ALA A 85 -10.05 -2.51 -8.07
C ALA A 85 -10.50 -1.24 -7.33
N GLY A 86 -9.59 -0.61 -6.58
CA GLY A 86 -9.83 0.65 -5.88
C GLY A 86 -10.23 1.79 -6.82
N SER A 87 -9.55 1.93 -7.96
CA SER A 87 -9.87 2.95 -8.96
C SER A 87 -11.26 2.73 -9.58
N ARG A 88 -11.61 1.47 -9.88
CA ARG A 88 -12.93 1.10 -10.40
C ARG A 88 -14.05 1.26 -9.36
N ALA A 89 -13.75 1.02 -8.09
CA ALA A 89 -14.69 1.27 -6.99
C ALA A 89 -14.89 2.78 -6.79
N LEU A 90 -13.81 3.56 -6.76
CA LEU A 90 -13.85 5.02 -6.54
C LEU A 90 -14.59 5.78 -7.66
N SER A 91 -14.48 5.29 -8.90
CA SER A 91 -15.20 5.89 -10.04
C SER A 91 -16.71 5.69 -9.97
N ARG A 92 -17.19 4.61 -9.33
CA ARG A 92 -18.62 4.27 -9.23
C ARG A 92 -19.26 4.61 -7.89
N LEU A 93 -18.52 4.47 -6.79
CA LEU A 93 -19.03 4.67 -5.44
C LEU A 93 -18.85 6.12 -4.99
N PRO A 94 -19.80 6.70 -4.23
CA PRO A 94 -19.56 7.95 -3.50
C PRO A 94 -18.33 7.82 -2.59
N ILE A 95 -17.59 8.93 -2.40
CA ILE A 95 -16.38 8.94 -1.57
C ILE A 95 -16.63 8.40 -0.16
N PRO A 96 -17.71 8.79 0.55
CA PRO A 96 -17.97 8.27 1.90
C PRO A 96 -18.10 6.75 1.93
N VAL A 97 -18.80 6.16 0.95
CA VAL A 97 -18.99 4.70 0.85
C VAL A 97 -17.65 4.01 0.56
N PHE A 98 -16.86 4.55 -0.37
CA PHE A 98 -15.52 4.04 -0.67
C PHE A 98 -14.62 4.01 0.57
N LEU A 99 -14.61 5.11 1.34
CA LEU A 99 -13.80 5.21 2.57
C LEU A 99 -14.27 4.22 3.65
N THR A 100 -15.58 4.05 3.85
CA THR A 100 -16.09 3.07 4.82
C THR A 100 -15.66 1.65 4.48
N VAL A 101 -15.77 1.26 3.21
CA VAL A 101 -15.35 -0.07 2.74
C VAL A 101 -13.84 -0.25 2.91
N HIS A 102 -13.04 0.77 2.60
CA HIS A 102 -11.58 0.71 2.75
C HIS A 102 -11.17 0.55 4.21
N ASN A 103 -11.79 1.30 5.13
CA ASN A 103 -11.55 1.16 6.57
C ASN A 103 -11.96 -0.23 7.11
N ALA A 104 -13.09 -0.77 6.63
CA ALA A 104 -13.50 -2.13 7.01
C ALA A 104 -12.51 -3.19 6.51
N ALA A 105 -11.99 -3.03 5.28
CA ALA A 105 -10.96 -3.91 4.74
C ALA A 105 -9.67 -3.88 5.57
N GLU A 106 -9.24 -2.71 6.05
CA GLU A 106 -8.09 -2.58 6.95
C GLU A 106 -8.29 -3.33 8.28
N VAL A 107 -9.48 -3.25 8.87
CA VAL A 107 -9.81 -4.00 10.10
C VAL A 107 -9.72 -5.51 9.86
N ILE A 108 -10.25 -5.99 8.74
CA ILE A 108 -10.18 -7.41 8.36
C ILE A 108 -8.72 -7.84 8.14
N THR A 109 -7.93 -7.03 7.43
CA THR A 109 -6.50 -7.29 7.19
C THR A 109 -5.73 -7.36 8.51
N CYS A 110 -5.98 -6.43 9.44
CA CYS A 110 -5.39 -6.44 10.78
C CYS A 110 -5.78 -7.71 11.55
N GLY A 111 -7.04 -8.14 11.47
CA GLY A 111 -7.51 -9.39 12.07
C GLY A 111 -6.80 -10.61 11.51
N PHE A 112 -6.70 -10.69 10.17
CA PHE A 112 -6.01 -11.77 9.47
C PHE A 112 -4.51 -11.81 9.80
N GLN A 113 -3.83 -10.66 9.82
CA GLN A 113 -2.42 -10.57 10.20
C GLN A 113 -2.19 -11.08 11.62
N LYS A 114 -3.04 -10.69 12.57
CA LYS A 114 -2.96 -11.19 13.96
C LYS A 114 -3.18 -12.71 14.02
N PHE A 115 -4.09 -13.25 13.22
CA PHE A 115 -4.33 -14.69 13.15
C PHE A 115 -3.12 -15.44 12.58
N VAL A 116 -2.59 -15.01 11.44
CA VAL A 116 -1.39 -15.61 10.83
C VAL A 116 -0.19 -15.54 11.76
N GLN A 117 0.03 -14.41 12.44
CA GLN A 117 1.11 -14.28 13.42
C GLN A 117 0.96 -15.28 14.57
N LYS A 118 -0.26 -15.51 15.07
CA LYS A 118 -0.50 -16.52 16.11
C LYS A 118 -0.14 -17.92 15.64
N GLU A 119 -0.57 -18.32 14.45
CA GLU A 119 -0.26 -19.63 13.86
C GLU A 119 1.25 -19.82 13.66
N VAL A 120 1.95 -18.81 13.13
CA VAL A 120 3.40 -18.85 12.94
C VAL A 120 4.15 -18.98 14.27
N ILE A 121 3.73 -18.25 15.30
CA ILE A 121 4.31 -18.35 16.64
C ILE A 121 4.07 -19.75 17.24
N HIS A 122 2.87 -20.31 17.07
CA HIS A 122 2.54 -21.65 17.55
C HIS A 122 3.41 -22.73 16.88
N LEU A 123 3.57 -22.66 15.56
CA LEU A 123 4.41 -23.59 14.80
C LEU A 123 5.89 -23.48 15.17
N LEU A 124 6.38 -22.27 15.43
CA LEU A 124 7.74 -22.06 15.94
C LEU A 124 7.93 -22.73 17.31
N ILE A 125 6.99 -22.53 18.23
CA ILE A 125 7.04 -23.13 19.57
C ILE A 125 7.03 -24.66 19.48
N ASP A 126 6.19 -25.25 18.63
CA ASP A 126 6.13 -26.71 18.44
C ASP A 126 7.43 -27.25 17.82
N THR A 127 8.04 -26.53 16.88
CA THR A 127 9.34 -26.88 16.29
C THR A 127 10.46 -26.87 17.33
N PHE A 128 10.46 -25.90 18.24
CA PHE A 128 11.44 -25.82 19.34
C PHE A 128 11.16 -26.81 20.48
N LYS A 129 9.96 -27.42 20.53
CA LYS A 129 9.56 -28.40 21.55
C LYS A 129 9.88 -29.85 21.16
N VAL A 130 10.26 -30.13 19.90
CA VAL A 130 10.82 -31.43 19.51
C VAL A 130 12.24 -31.52 20.07
N PRO A 131 12.53 -32.41 21.04
CA PRO A 131 13.89 -32.57 21.54
C PRO A 131 14.78 -33.09 20.41
N PRO A 132 16.07 -32.70 20.35
CA PRO A 132 17.01 -33.40 19.47
C PRO A 132 17.01 -34.86 19.89
N VAL A 133 16.58 -35.73 18.98
CA VAL A 133 16.80 -37.17 19.11
C VAL A 133 18.32 -37.36 19.04
N ILE A 134 18.94 -37.48 20.21
CA ILE A 134 20.29 -38.01 20.40
C ILE A 134 20.16 -39.52 20.49
#